data_AF-D9Q2J9-F1
#
_entry.id   AF-D9Q2J9-F1
#
_cell.length_a   1.000
_cell.length_b   1.000
_cell.length_c   1.000
_cell.angle_alpha   90.00
_cell.angle_beta   90.00
_cell.angle_gamma   90.00
#
_symmetry.space_group_name_H-M   'P 1'
#
loop_
_entity.id
_entity.type
_entity.pdbx_description
1 polymer ?
#
loop_
_entity_poly.entity_id
_entity_poly.type
_entity_poly.pdbx_seq_one_letter_code
_entity_poly.pdbx_strand_id
1 'polypeptide(L)'
;MIGSSNIVVEELRGYFGNPITVVSTSKEKEEAEEAFNRMISMLTEPDRRFLLSSLEERVDKEGSLHLRFDKQKAYLGKVVLSDSDDVIKVRVRFFRESREQLIEELRSEIEGLKK
;
A
#
# COMPACT_ATOMS: atom_id res chain seq x y z
N MET A 1 -9.37 -17.46 5.50
CA MET A 1 -8.09 -18.04 5.01
C MET A 1 -7.54 -17.04 4.01
N ILE A 2 -6.35 -16.47 4.21
CA ILE A 2 -5.73 -15.65 3.15
C ILE A 2 -5.31 -16.64 2.07
N GLY A 3 -5.95 -16.57 0.90
CA GLY A 3 -5.70 -17.47 -0.22
C GLY A 3 -4.22 -17.51 -0.60
N SER A 4 -3.76 -18.68 -1.08
CA SER A 4 -2.38 -18.92 -1.50
C SER A 4 -1.88 -17.80 -2.43
N SER A 5 -0.98 -16.96 -1.95
CA SER A 5 -0.29 -15.98 -2.79
C SER A 5 0.89 -16.63 -3.49
N ASN A 6 0.97 -16.47 -4.81
CA ASN A 6 2.20 -16.79 -5.53
C ASN A 6 3.23 -15.70 -5.25
N ILE A 7 4.26 -16.05 -4.47
CA ILE A 7 5.39 -15.18 -4.21
C ILE A 7 6.41 -15.38 -5.32
N VAL A 8 6.77 -14.29 -6.01
CA VAL A 8 7.81 -14.27 -7.02
C VAL A 8 9.08 -13.69 -6.39
N VAL A 9 10.19 -14.39 -6.57
CA VAL A 9 11.51 -14.00 -6.07
C VAL A 9 12.45 -13.83 -7.26
N GLU A 10 13.02 -12.64 -7.41
CA GLU A 10 13.93 -12.30 -8.51
C GLU A 10 15.26 -11.79 -7.96
N GLU A 11 16.36 -12.33 -8.49
CA GLU A 11 17.71 -11.84 -8.21
C GLU A 11 18.13 -10.85 -9.30
N LEU A 12 18.38 -9.61 -8.89
CA LEU A 12 18.74 -8.50 -9.78
C LEU A 12 20.04 -7.86 -9.31
N ARG A 13 20.54 -6.90 -10.08
CA ARG A 13 21.65 -6.03 -9.67
C ARG A 13 21.12 -4.62 -9.44
N GLY A 14 21.43 -4.07 -8.27
CA GLY A 14 21.12 -2.68 -7.93
C GLY A 14 21.98 -1.69 -8.71
N TYR A 15 21.74 -0.40 -8.50
CA TYR A 15 22.40 0.70 -9.22
C TYR A 15 23.94 0.62 -9.17
N PHE A 16 24.51 0.22 -8.03
CA PHE A 16 25.95 0.05 -7.85
C PHE A 16 26.47 -1.36 -8.19
N GLY A 17 25.70 -2.20 -8.89
CA GLY A 17 26.10 -3.56 -9.27
C GLY A 17 25.99 -4.62 -8.16
N ASN A 18 25.62 -4.21 -6.94
CA ASN A 18 25.36 -5.09 -5.80
C ASN A 18 24.16 -6.00 -6.09
N PRO A 19 24.21 -7.30 -5.73
CA PRO A 19 23.05 -8.18 -5.87
C PRO A 19 21.92 -7.69 -4.96
N ILE A 20 20.69 -7.69 -5.49
CA ILE A 20 19.47 -7.39 -4.76
C ILE A 20 18.45 -8.50 -5.02
N THR A 21 17.64 -8.83 -4.02
CA THR A 21 16.52 -9.76 -4.17
C THR A 21 15.22 -9.00 -4.09
N VAL A 22 14.40 -9.08 -5.14
CA VAL A 22 13.06 -8.52 -5.17
C VAL A 22 12.07 -9.64 -4.84
N VAL A 23 11.27 -9.43 -3.80
CA VAL A 23 10.19 -10.33 -3.42
C VAL A 23 8.89 -9.60 -3.70
N SER A 24 8.05 -10.17 -4.56
CA SER A 24 6.78 -9.56 -4.95
C SER A 24 5.63 -10.56 -4.87
N THR A 25 4.45 -10.02 -4.66
CA THR A 25 3.18 -10.75 -4.69
C THR A 25 2.11 -9.80 -5.22
N SER A 26 1.14 -10.35 -5.93
CA SER A 26 -0.05 -9.62 -6.35
C SER A 26 -1.31 -10.36 -5.89
N LYS A 27 -2.36 -9.57 -5.68
CA LYS A 27 -3.73 -10.03 -5.45
C LYS A 27 -4.62 -9.30 -6.45
N GLU A 28 -5.75 -9.91 -6.82
CA GLU A 28 -6.70 -9.33 -7.75
C GLU A 28 -8.13 -9.48 -7.20
N LYS A 29 -9.04 -8.63 -7.70
CA LYS A 29 -10.48 -8.68 -7.40
C LYS A 29 -10.74 -8.67 -5.88
N GLU A 30 -11.58 -9.59 -5.40
CA GLU A 30 -12.00 -9.71 -4.00
C GLU A 30 -10.81 -9.87 -3.05
N GLU A 31 -9.80 -10.67 -3.40
CA GLU A 31 -8.61 -10.83 -2.54
C GLU A 31 -7.80 -9.53 -2.40
N ALA A 32 -7.79 -8.69 -3.44
CA ALA A 32 -7.12 -7.39 -3.38
C ALA A 32 -7.89 -6.40 -2.50
N GLU A 33 -9.22 -6.39 -2.60
CA GLU A 33 -10.10 -5.55 -1.80
C GLU A 33 -10.03 -5.93 -0.31
N GLU A 34 -10.11 -7.23 0.01
CA GLU A 34 -9.94 -7.73 1.38
C GLU A 34 -8.58 -7.35 1.96
N ALA A 35 -7.50 -7.52 1.19
CA ALA A 35 -6.15 -7.16 1.62
C ALA A 35 -6.04 -5.65 1.87
N PHE A 36 -6.58 -4.82 0.97
CA PHE A 36 -6.61 -3.38 1.13
C PHE A 36 -7.35 -2.95 2.39
N ASN A 37 -8.60 -3.40 2.56
CA ASN A 37 -9.43 -3.08 3.72
C ASN A 37 -8.79 -3.50 5.04
N ARG A 38 -8.11 -4.65 5.04
CA ARG A 38 -7.34 -5.11 6.20
C ARG A 38 -6.14 -4.20 6.48
N MET A 39 -5.39 -3.79 5.46
CA MET A 39 -4.25 -2.88 5.65
C MET A 39 -4.70 -1.53 6.22
N ILE A 40 -5.75 -0.93 5.66
CA ILE A 40 -6.23 0.39 6.11
C ILE A 40 -6.82 0.31 7.53
N SER A 41 -7.55 -0.74 7.88
CA SER A 41 -8.10 -0.90 9.25
C SER A 41 -7.03 -1.12 10.32
N MET A 42 -5.86 -1.64 9.94
CA MET A 42 -4.71 -1.82 10.83
C MET A 42 -3.93 -0.53 11.09
N LEU A 43 -4.12 0.53 10.30
CA LEU A 43 -3.44 1.82 10.52
C LEU A 43 -3.78 2.41 11.89
N THR A 44 -2.79 3.09 12.48
CA THR A 44 -2.99 3.89 13.68
C THR A 44 -3.60 5.25 13.32
N GLU A 45 -4.18 5.92 14.32
CA GLU A 45 -4.70 7.29 14.16
C GLU A 45 -3.69 8.27 13.54
N PRO A 46 -2.42 8.34 14.02
CA PRO A 46 -1.38 9.12 13.36
C PRO A 46 -1.15 8.75 11.90
N ASP A 47 -1.06 7.45 11.58
CA ASP A 47 -0.84 6.99 10.21
C ASP A 47 -2.02 7.34 9.29
N ARG A 48 -3.26 7.24 9.79
CA ARG A 48 -4.46 7.64 9.04
C ARG A 48 -4.44 9.12 8.69
N ARG A 49 -4.15 9.99 9.67
CA ARG A 49 -4.03 11.44 9.42
C ARG A 49 -2.93 11.74 8.42
N PHE A 50 -1.80 11.05 8.54
CA PHE A 50 -0.69 11.21 7.60
C PHE A 50 -1.06 10.75 6.18
N LEU A 51 -1.77 9.65 6.03
CA LEU A 51 -2.29 9.19 4.74
C LEU A 51 -3.25 10.21 4.14
N LEU A 52 -4.21 10.72 4.92
CA LEU A 52 -5.18 11.71 4.48
C LEU A 52 -4.51 13.02 4.02
N SER A 53 -3.48 13.49 4.73
CA SER A 53 -2.77 14.71 4.36
C SER A 53 -1.89 14.57 3.12
N SER A 54 -1.53 13.34 2.73
CA SER A 54 -0.65 13.05 1.59
C SER A 54 -1.35 12.28 0.47
N LEU A 55 -2.68 12.13 0.54
CA LEU A 55 -3.45 11.28 -0.36
C LEU A 55 -3.33 11.71 -1.83
N GLU A 56 -3.36 13.02 -2.08
CA GLU A 56 -3.24 13.58 -3.44
C GLU A 56 -1.91 13.25 -4.11
N GLU A 57 -0.81 13.21 -3.34
CA GLU A 57 0.52 12.88 -3.83
C GLU A 57 0.70 11.38 -4.03
N ARG A 58 -0.04 10.57 -3.28
CA ARG A 58 0.02 9.11 -3.31
C ARG A 58 -0.88 8.49 -4.38
N VAL A 59 -1.86 9.23 -4.91
CA VAL A 59 -2.71 8.78 -6.02
C VAL A 59 -2.17 9.31 -7.34
N ASP A 60 -1.70 8.39 -8.19
CA ASP A 60 -1.21 8.73 -9.53
C ASP A 60 -2.35 9.04 -10.52
N LYS A 61 -1.99 9.53 -11.70
CA LYS A 61 -2.94 9.87 -12.78
C LYS A 61 -3.68 8.64 -13.34
N GLU A 62 -3.14 7.45 -13.12
CA GLU A 62 -3.68 6.17 -13.60
C GLU A 62 -4.63 5.54 -12.55
N GLY A 63 -5.01 6.28 -11.50
CA GLY A 63 -5.92 5.81 -10.46
C GLY A 63 -5.29 4.77 -9.54
N SER A 64 -3.96 4.79 -9.36
CA SER A 64 -3.28 3.89 -8.42
C SER A 64 -2.81 4.62 -7.17
N LEU A 65 -3.15 4.06 -6.01
CA LEU A 65 -2.66 4.50 -4.70
C LEU A 65 -1.33 3.81 -4.38
N HIS A 66 -0.33 4.61 -4.01
CA HIS A 66 1.00 4.16 -3.62
C HIS A 66 1.21 4.31 -2.11
N LEU A 67 1.30 3.17 -1.42
CA LEU A 67 1.58 3.09 0.01
C LEU A 67 2.98 2.53 0.23
N ARG A 68 3.63 3.03 1.27
CA ARG A 68 4.96 2.61 1.68
C ARG A 68 4.92 2.27 3.17
N PHE A 69 5.24 1.04 3.51
CA PHE A 69 5.21 0.55 4.88
C PHE A 69 6.63 0.27 5.38
N ASP A 70 6.87 0.61 6.65
CA ASP A 70 8.13 0.29 7.31
C ASP A 70 8.32 -1.23 7.40
N LYS A 71 9.39 -1.73 6.78
CA LYS A 71 9.71 -3.16 6.70
C LYS A 71 10.00 -3.79 8.07
N GLN A 72 10.67 -3.05 8.96
CA GLN A 72 11.03 -3.53 10.30
C GLN A 72 9.79 -3.58 11.21
N LYS A 73 8.89 -2.59 11.11
CA LYS A 73 7.61 -2.60 11.83
C LYS A 73 6.68 -3.69 11.30
N ALA A 74 6.62 -3.89 9.98
CA ALA A 74 5.83 -4.94 9.35
C ALA A 74 6.27 -6.34 9.81
N TYR A 75 7.58 -6.58 9.94
CA TYR A 75 8.12 -7.82 10.50
C TYR A 75 7.61 -8.09 11.93
N LEU A 76 7.37 -7.03 12.71
CA LEU A 76 6.79 -7.10 14.06
C LEU A 76 5.25 -7.08 14.08
N GLY A 77 4.60 -7.25 12.92
CA GLY A 77 3.14 -7.28 12.79
C GLY A 77 2.47 -5.90 12.88
N LYS A 78 3.24 -4.81 12.77
CA LYS A 78 2.72 -3.43 12.83
C LYS A 78 2.64 -2.83 11.42
N VAL A 79 1.49 -2.25 11.08
CA VAL A 79 1.27 -1.53 9.82
C VAL A 79 1.51 -0.04 10.07
N VAL A 80 2.67 0.46 9.65
CA VAL A 80 3.12 1.86 9.88
C VAL A 80 3.57 2.44 8.55
N LEU A 81 3.08 3.63 8.21
CA LEU A 81 3.48 4.31 6.97
C LEU A 81 4.88 4.91 7.12
N SER A 82 5.65 4.90 6.03
CA SER A 82 7.02 5.42 6.02
C SER A 82 7.37 6.00 4.66
N ASP A 83 8.04 7.15 4.65
CA ASP A 83 8.62 7.74 3.42
C ASP A 83 10.10 7.42 3.25
N SER A 84 10.64 6.48 4.04
CA SER A 84 12.00 5.97 3.86
C SER A 84 12.17 5.22 2.52
N ASP A 85 13.41 4.98 2.14
CA ASP A 85 13.77 4.22 0.94
C ASP A 85 13.66 2.69 1.15
N ASP A 86 13.92 2.18 2.36
CA ASP A 86 13.80 0.75 2.69
C ASP A 86 12.40 0.44 3.26
N VAL A 87 11.47 0.17 2.35
CA VAL A 87 10.04 0.00 2.66
C VAL A 87 9.44 -1.15 1.86
N ILE A 88 8.32 -1.68 2.36
CA ILE A 88 7.43 -2.51 1.57
C ILE A 88 6.53 -1.57 0.75
N LYS A 89 6.68 -1.62 -0.57
CA LYS A 89 5.85 -0.83 -1.50
C LYS A 89 4.58 -1.59 -1.82
N VAL A 90 3.43 -0.95 -1.64
CA VAL A 90 2.12 -1.48 -2.00
C VAL A 90 1.48 -0.53 -3.00
N ARG A 91 1.12 -1.07 -4.17
CA ARG A 91 0.40 -0.34 -5.21
C ARG A 91 -0.98 -0.95 -5.37
N VAL A 92 -2.01 -0.15 -5.15
CA VAL A 92 -3.41 -0.56 -5.31
C VAL A 92 -3.98 0.19 -6.51
N ARG A 93 -4.43 -0.54 -7.53
CA ARG A 93 -5.05 0.06 -8.73
C ARG A 93 -6.56 0.05 -8.56
N PHE A 94 -7.18 1.21 -8.68
CA PHE A 94 -8.64 1.37 -8.65
C PHE A 94 -9.15 1.67 -10.05
N PHE A 95 -10.33 1.14 -10.38
CA PHE A 95 -11.03 1.46 -11.62
C PHE A 95 -12.08 2.54 -11.31
N ARG A 96 -11.74 3.81 -11.58
CA ARG A 96 -12.60 4.99 -11.38
C ARG A 96 -12.53 5.92 -12.59
N GLU A 97 -13.58 6.71 -12.80
CA GLU A 97 -13.70 7.58 -13.97
C GLU A 97 -12.75 8.78 -13.89
N SER A 98 -12.47 9.28 -12.68
CA SER A 98 -11.47 10.34 -12.47
C SER A 98 -10.63 10.13 -11.21
N ARG A 99 -9.44 10.74 -11.21
CA ARG A 99 -8.54 10.77 -10.06
C ARG A 99 -9.19 11.49 -8.88
N GLU A 100 -9.94 12.55 -9.15
CA GLU A 100 -10.61 13.36 -8.14
C GLU A 100 -11.71 12.55 -7.42
N GLN A 101 -12.52 11.79 -8.17
CA GLN A 101 -13.51 10.88 -7.59
C GLN A 101 -12.84 9.83 -6.69
N LEU A 102 -11.75 9.22 -7.16
CA LEU A 102 -11.00 8.23 -6.38
C LEU A 102 -10.47 8.82 -5.07
N ILE A 103 -9.88 10.02 -5.10
CA ILE A 103 -9.34 10.67 -3.90
C ILE A 103 -10.46 10.95 -2.89
N GLU A 104 -11.62 11.41 -3.36
CA GLU A 104 -12.75 11.72 -2.49
C GLU A 104 -13.34 10.45 -1.85
N GLU A 105 -13.50 9.37 -2.63
CA GLU A 105 -13.92 8.08 -2.11
C GLU A 105 -12.96 7.55 -1.05
N LEU A 106 -11.65 7.54 -1.34
CA LEU A 106 -10.63 7.08 -0.39
C LEU A 106 -10.59 7.94 0.88
N ARG A 107 -10.76 9.26 0.75
CA ARG A 107 -10.82 10.17 1.90
C ARG A 107 -12.00 9.83 2.81
N SER A 108 -13.20 9.69 2.22
CA SER A 108 -14.42 9.32 2.94
C SER A 108 -14.28 7.97 3.65
N GLU A 109 -13.73 6.97 2.96
CA GLU A 109 -13.50 5.64 3.54
C GLU A 109 -12.53 5.68 4.73
N ILE A 110 -11.40 6.39 4.59
CA ILE A 110 -10.38 6.45 5.65
C ILE A 110 -10.88 7.24 6.87
N GLU A 111 -11.65 8.32 6.65
CA GLU A 111 -12.28 9.10 7.73
C GLU A 111 -13.40 8.33 8.43
N GLY A 112 -14.13 7.48 7.70
CA GLY A 112 -15.20 6.63 8.23
C GLY A 112 -14.71 5.54 9.20
N LEU A 113 -13.40 5.23 9.21
CA LEU A 113 -12.79 4.24 10.09
C LEU A 113 -12.65 4.76 11.53
N LYS A 114 -13.78 4.88 12.24
CA LYS A 114 -13.79 5.10 13.69
C LYS A 114 -13.24 3.86 14.40
N LYS A 115 -12.14 4.04 15.15
CA LYS A 115 -11.75 3.10 16.21
C LYS A 115 -12.32 3.61 17.54
#